data_AF-A0A7V4N2B9-F1
#
_entry.id   AF-A0A7V4N2B9-F1
#
_cell.length_a   1.000
_cell.length_b   1.000
_cell.length_c   1.000
_cell.angle_alpha   90.00
_cell.angle_beta   90.00
_cell.angle_gamma   90.00
#
_symmetry.space_group_name_H-M   'P 1'
#
loop_
_entity.id
_entity.type
_entity.pdbx_description
1 polymer ?
#
loop_
_entity_poly.entity_id
_entity_poly.type
_entity_poly.pdbx_seq_one_letter_code
_entity_poly.pdbx_strand_id
1 'polypeptide(L)'
;MKTTKIFDPVLLNKEQSRIDKELSAIYEDPTYDGIIDVNAYCKAPIKILWVLKEVNDEGGYNQRDALSKISLEKRKGWWQTLDPIIYVSYAILNNFITWNDQSYITDKPEMINVLKQIAFINIKKEAGGSVSDDKILSEAYKKYRNIILSQIKLSNPDVIIGGNTLHHLWSDLGIDNKLIKPIEGFDIGYVDTGDTIFINTYHPAYFMTKMSEKNRGEYFDAIVQTVKKWYFNEK
;
A
#
# COMPACT_ATOMS: atom_id res chain seq x y z
N MET A 1 -17.41 -14.95 -1.24
CA MET A 1 -17.04 -13.64 -1.79
C MET A 1 -17.28 -12.58 -0.74
N LYS A 2 -16.30 -11.72 -0.44
CA LYS A 2 -16.44 -10.59 0.49
C LYS A 2 -17.39 -9.53 -0.07
N THR A 3 -18.07 -8.80 0.80
CA THR A 3 -18.97 -7.69 0.43
C THR A 3 -18.18 -6.39 0.24
N THR A 4 -18.54 -5.60 -0.76
CA THR A 4 -17.92 -4.29 -1.00
C THR A 4 -18.26 -3.29 0.12
N LYS A 5 -17.23 -2.67 0.69
CA LYS A 5 -17.38 -1.57 1.66
C LYS A 5 -17.84 -0.28 0.95
N ILE A 6 -18.90 0.33 1.45
CA ILE A 6 -19.47 1.58 0.94
C ILE A 6 -18.97 2.74 1.80
N PHE A 7 -18.58 3.82 1.14
CA PHE A 7 -18.03 5.02 1.76
C PHE A 7 -18.76 6.26 1.27
N ASP A 8 -18.86 7.27 2.13
CA ASP A 8 -19.27 8.62 1.75
C ASP A 8 -18.01 9.45 1.40
N PRO A 9 -17.82 9.83 0.11
CA PRO A 9 -16.68 10.63 -0.29
C PRO A 9 -16.56 11.98 0.43
N VAL A 10 -17.68 12.60 0.82
CA VAL A 10 -17.67 13.89 1.52
C VAL A 10 -17.11 13.74 2.93
N LEU A 11 -17.57 12.72 3.65
CA LEU A 11 -17.06 12.40 4.98
C LEU A 11 -15.58 12.01 4.95
N LEU A 12 -15.18 11.21 3.96
CA LEU A 12 -13.79 10.75 3.82
C LEU A 12 -12.83 11.91 3.58
N ASN A 13 -13.19 12.83 2.67
CA ASN A 13 -12.38 14.03 2.45
C ASN A 13 -12.26 14.88 3.73
N LYS A 14 -13.38 15.08 4.44
CA LYS A 14 -13.39 15.85 5.69
C LYS A 14 -12.46 15.23 6.75
N GLU A 15 -12.54 13.93 6.96
CA GLU A 15 -11.71 13.23 7.95
C GLU A 15 -10.25 13.14 7.51
N GLN A 16 -9.97 12.94 6.23
CA GLN A 16 -8.59 12.98 5.71
C GLN A 16 -7.96 14.36 5.96
N SER A 17 -8.67 15.44 5.66
CA SER A 17 -8.20 16.81 5.96
C SER A 17 -8.05 17.08 7.46
N ARG A 18 -8.84 16.44 8.33
CA ARG A 18 -8.64 16.53 9.78
C ARG A 18 -7.33 15.86 10.20
N ILE A 19 -7.06 14.65 9.72
CA ILE A 19 -5.82 13.92 9.99
C ILE A 19 -4.61 14.72 9.48
N ASP A 20 -4.70 15.34 8.30
CA ASP A 20 -3.62 16.17 7.76
C ASP A 20 -3.29 17.34 8.70
N LYS A 21 -4.31 18.04 9.23
CA LYS A 21 -4.11 19.12 10.20
C LYS A 21 -3.46 18.64 11.49
N GLU A 22 -3.83 17.45 11.97
CA GLU A 22 -3.19 16.84 13.14
C GLU A 22 -1.73 16.51 12.87
N LEU A 23 -1.41 16.03 11.65
CA LEU A 23 -0.04 15.76 11.25
C LEU A 23 0.81 17.04 11.18
N SER A 24 0.30 18.12 10.59
CA SER A 24 1.01 19.42 10.54
C SER A 24 1.22 20.04 11.92
N ALA A 25 0.42 19.66 12.92
CA ALA A 25 0.64 20.08 14.31
C ALA A 25 1.75 19.30 15.02
N ILE A 26 2.12 18.12 14.51
CA ILE A 26 3.20 17.27 15.06
C ILE A 26 4.55 17.59 14.43
N TYR A 27 4.56 17.93 13.14
CA TYR A 27 5.77 18.20 12.37
C TYR A 27 5.53 19.34 11.39
N GLU A 28 6.47 20.28 11.31
CA GLU A 28 6.32 21.53 10.56
C GLU A 28 6.18 21.30 9.04
N ASP A 29 6.89 20.29 8.51
CA ASP A 29 6.98 20.05 7.07
C ASP A 29 6.71 18.59 6.66
N PRO A 30 5.52 18.05 6.97
CA PRO A 30 5.25 16.63 6.83
C PRO A 30 4.96 16.25 5.38
N THR A 31 5.15 14.98 5.08
CA THR A 31 4.66 14.35 3.86
C THR A 31 3.21 13.92 4.03
N TYR A 32 2.31 14.48 3.22
CA TYR A 32 0.89 14.11 3.26
C TYR A 32 0.62 12.88 2.40
N ASP A 33 0.18 11.81 3.05
CA ASP A 33 -0.17 10.52 2.45
C ASP A 33 -1.56 10.06 2.92
N GLY A 34 -2.06 8.92 2.44
CA GLY A 34 -3.43 8.43 2.70
C GLY A 34 -4.14 7.95 1.44
N ILE A 35 -5.45 8.17 1.37
CA ILE A 35 -6.27 7.84 0.20
C ILE A 35 -5.92 8.78 -0.95
N ILE A 36 -5.41 8.23 -2.06
CA ILE A 36 -4.85 9.03 -3.17
C ILE A 36 -5.93 9.86 -3.87
N ASP A 37 -7.04 9.24 -4.22
CA ASP A 37 -8.23 9.91 -4.76
C ASP A 37 -9.47 9.33 -4.07
N VAL A 38 -10.14 10.15 -3.25
CA VAL A 38 -11.27 9.69 -2.45
C VAL A 38 -12.42 9.16 -3.31
N ASN A 39 -12.70 9.78 -4.45
CA ASN A 39 -13.81 9.36 -5.31
C ASN A 39 -13.51 8.02 -6.00
N ALA A 40 -12.30 7.86 -6.52
CA ALA A 40 -11.87 6.60 -7.13
C ALA A 40 -11.74 5.49 -6.08
N TYR A 41 -11.21 5.78 -4.90
CA TYR A 41 -11.13 4.83 -3.79
C TYR A 41 -12.50 4.34 -3.36
N CYS A 42 -13.50 5.23 -3.20
CA CYS A 42 -14.87 4.84 -2.87
C CYS A 42 -15.47 3.87 -3.90
N LYS A 43 -15.14 4.03 -5.19
CA LYS A 43 -15.63 3.18 -6.30
C LYS A 43 -14.88 1.86 -6.45
N ALA A 44 -13.69 1.73 -5.88
CA ALA A 44 -12.89 0.50 -6.01
C ALA A 44 -13.64 -0.70 -5.41
N PRO A 45 -13.70 -1.86 -6.10
CA PRO A 45 -14.43 -3.03 -5.59
C PRO A 45 -13.77 -3.65 -4.34
N ILE A 46 -12.45 -3.50 -4.21
CA ILE A 46 -11.64 -3.95 -3.09
C ILE A 46 -10.82 -2.76 -2.60
N LYS A 47 -10.80 -2.52 -1.28
CA LYS A 47 -10.07 -1.42 -0.65
C LYS A 47 -8.65 -1.83 -0.34
N ILE A 48 -7.67 -1.31 -1.08
CA ILE A 48 -6.26 -1.66 -0.92
C ILE A 48 -5.53 -0.51 -0.21
N LEU A 49 -4.74 -0.85 0.80
CA LEU A 49 -3.80 0.07 1.46
C LEU A 49 -2.37 -0.47 1.32
N TRP A 50 -1.48 0.36 0.82
CA TRP A 50 -0.03 0.12 0.90
C TRP A 50 0.58 0.86 2.08
N VAL A 51 1.44 0.17 2.84
CA VAL A 51 2.19 0.74 3.98
C VAL A 51 3.68 0.64 3.69
N LEU A 52 4.33 1.74 3.35
CA LEU A 52 5.79 1.79 3.10
C LEU A 52 6.53 2.55 4.20
N LYS A 53 7.84 2.74 4.03
CA LYS A 53 8.71 3.31 5.06
C LYS A 53 8.63 4.83 5.09
N GLU A 54 8.94 5.48 3.97
CA GLU A 54 9.03 6.94 3.85
C GLU A 54 8.99 7.39 2.39
N VAL A 55 9.01 8.72 2.22
CA VAL A 55 9.20 9.35 0.92
C VAL A 55 10.65 9.76 0.69
N ASN A 56 11.30 9.12 -0.28
CA ASN A 56 12.56 9.55 -0.91
C ASN A 56 12.34 10.78 -1.82
N ASP A 57 11.94 11.90 -1.23
CA ASP A 57 11.80 13.22 -1.87
C ASP A 57 12.08 14.30 -0.81
N GLU A 58 11.96 15.58 -1.17
CA GLU A 58 12.06 16.72 -0.27
C GLU A 58 10.81 16.90 0.62
N GLY A 59 10.94 17.66 1.72
CA GLY A 59 9.88 17.93 2.70
C GLY A 59 8.68 18.71 2.13
N GLY A 60 7.56 18.68 2.86
CA GLY A 60 6.36 19.46 2.50
C GLY A 60 5.56 18.90 1.33
N TYR A 61 5.87 17.67 0.94
CA TYR A 61 5.32 17.03 -0.24
C TYR A 61 3.94 16.41 0.02
N ASN A 62 2.96 16.71 -0.82
CA ASN A 62 1.71 15.98 -0.85
C ASN A 62 1.83 14.79 -1.82
N GLN A 63 2.11 13.61 -1.25
CA GLN A 63 2.31 12.38 -1.99
C GLN A 63 1.03 11.93 -2.70
N ARG A 64 -0.15 12.15 -2.11
CA ARG A 64 -1.43 11.82 -2.75
C ARG A 64 -1.59 12.61 -4.05
N ASP A 65 -1.34 13.92 -4.00
CA ASP A 65 -1.43 14.78 -5.19
C ASP A 65 -0.47 14.34 -6.29
N ALA A 66 0.77 14.01 -5.94
CA ALA A 66 1.75 13.57 -6.91
C ALA A 66 1.40 12.21 -7.53
N LEU A 67 0.97 11.24 -6.73
CA LEU A 67 0.52 9.92 -7.22
C LEU A 67 -0.79 10.03 -8.02
N SER A 68 -1.66 11.01 -7.74
CA SER A 68 -2.89 11.22 -8.51
C SER A 68 -2.64 11.81 -9.91
N LYS A 69 -1.52 12.53 -10.09
CA LYS A 69 -1.15 13.27 -11.32
C LYS A 69 0.00 12.62 -12.10
N ILE A 70 0.52 11.50 -11.61
CA ILE A 70 1.67 10.84 -12.22
C ILE A 70 1.36 10.34 -13.64
N SER A 71 2.34 10.42 -14.53
CA SER A 71 2.26 9.97 -15.92
C SER A 71 3.54 9.26 -16.35
N LEU A 72 3.41 8.33 -17.30
CA LEU A 72 4.56 7.58 -17.85
C LEU A 72 5.56 8.47 -18.62
N GLU A 73 5.12 9.62 -19.14
CA GLU A 73 6.01 10.57 -19.82
C GLU A 73 7.09 11.12 -18.89
N LYS A 74 6.84 11.12 -17.57
CA LYS A 74 7.76 11.60 -16.54
C LYS A 74 8.41 10.45 -15.78
N ARG A 75 8.71 9.33 -16.45
CA ARG A 75 9.27 8.12 -15.82
C ARG A 75 10.69 8.33 -15.27
N LYS A 76 10.81 8.97 -14.10
CA LYS A 76 12.05 9.20 -13.34
C LYS A 76 11.83 8.89 -11.86
N GLY A 77 12.89 8.48 -11.16
CA GLY A 77 12.86 8.24 -9.71
C GLY A 77 12.08 6.97 -9.32
N TRP A 78 10.94 7.14 -8.67
CA TRP A 78 10.20 6.15 -7.86
C TRP A 78 9.58 4.95 -8.59
N TRP A 79 9.78 4.82 -9.90
CA TRP A 79 9.11 3.79 -10.70
C TRP A 79 9.49 2.37 -10.33
N GLN A 80 10.70 2.15 -9.79
CA GLN A 80 11.07 0.85 -9.24
C GLN A 80 10.17 0.41 -8.09
N THR A 81 9.62 1.38 -7.33
CA THR A 81 8.64 1.14 -6.26
C THR A 81 7.22 1.09 -6.83
N LEU A 82 6.88 2.02 -7.72
CA LEU A 82 5.51 2.17 -8.22
C LEU A 82 5.08 1.07 -9.19
N ASP A 83 5.98 0.57 -10.04
CA ASP A 83 5.65 -0.48 -11.01
C ASP A 83 5.07 -1.72 -10.30
N PRO A 84 5.74 -2.33 -9.30
CA PRO A 84 5.16 -3.46 -8.56
C PRO A 84 3.81 -3.14 -7.90
N ILE A 85 3.66 -1.94 -7.33
CA ILE A 85 2.41 -1.51 -6.69
C ILE A 85 1.28 -1.44 -7.72
N ILE A 86 1.56 -0.90 -8.90
CA ILE A 86 0.62 -0.82 -10.01
C ILE A 86 0.27 -2.23 -10.49
N TYR A 87 1.25 -3.10 -10.73
CA TYR A 87 0.99 -4.46 -11.23
C TYR A 87 0.11 -5.25 -10.26
N VAL A 88 0.49 -5.33 -8.98
CA VAL A 88 -0.24 -6.08 -7.94
C VAL A 88 -1.64 -5.49 -7.72
N SER A 89 -1.75 -4.17 -7.56
CA SER A 89 -3.06 -3.53 -7.32
C SER A 89 -3.97 -3.66 -8.53
N TYR A 90 -3.43 -3.53 -9.75
CA TYR A 90 -4.20 -3.68 -10.98
C TYR A 90 -4.70 -5.11 -11.13
N ALA A 91 -3.85 -6.10 -10.85
CA ALA A 91 -4.24 -7.50 -10.87
C ALA A 91 -5.41 -7.79 -9.92
N ILE A 92 -5.28 -7.38 -8.65
CA ILE A 92 -6.33 -7.56 -7.63
C ILE A 92 -7.65 -6.90 -8.06
N LEU A 93 -7.60 -5.67 -8.57
CA LEU A 93 -8.80 -4.90 -8.93
C LEU A 93 -9.42 -5.29 -10.27
N ASN A 94 -8.72 -6.08 -11.10
CA ASN A 94 -9.20 -6.53 -12.40
C ASN A 94 -9.33 -8.06 -12.46
N ASN A 95 -10.04 -8.64 -11.48
CA ASN A 95 -10.36 -10.08 -11.42
C ASN A 95 -9.16 -11.02 -11.17
N PHE A 96 -8.16 -10.56 -10.41
CA PHE A 96 -7.03 -11.40 -10.00
C PHE A 96 -6.27 -12.02 -11.18
N ILE A 97 -6.05 -11.23 -12.24
CA ILE A 97 -5.26 -11.66 -13.41
C ILE A 97 -3.82 -12.02 -13.00
N THR A 98 -3.24 -13.00 -13.69
CA THR A 98 -1.87 -13.43 -13.45
C THR A 98 -0.88 -12.53 -14.16
N TRP A 99 0.40 -12.61 -13.78
CA TRP A 99 1.49 -11.88 -14.41
C TRP A 99 1.55 -12.10 -15.93
N ASN A 100 1.38 -13.35 -16.38
CA ASN A 100 1.47 -13.69 -17.80
C ASN A 100 0.24 -13.23 -18.60
N ASP A 101 -0.91 -13.04 -17.95
CA ASP A 101 -2.14 -12.56 -18.59
C ASP A 101 -2.24 -11.02 -18.56
N GLN A 102 -1.36 -10.35 -17.83
CA GLN A 102 -1.37 -8.90 -17.64
C GLN A 102 -0.53 -8.19 -18.70
N SER A 103 -1.05 -7.08 -19.21
CA SER A 103 -0.28 -6.20 -20.10
C SER A 103 0.84 -5.50 -19.34
N TYR A 104 1.94 -5.18 -20.03
CA TYR A 104 2.93 -4.27 -19.47
C TYR A 104 2.38 -2.85 -19.40
N ILE A 105 2.74 -2.09 -18.36
CA ILE A 105 2.31 -0.70 -18.19
C ILE A 105 2.73 0.20 -19.36
N THR A 106 3.81 -0.15 -20.06
CA THR A 106 4.27 0.57 -21.26
C THR A 106 3.34 0.36 -22.45
N ASP A 107 2.71 -0.80 -22.56
CA ASP A 107 1.77 -1.15 -23.63
C ASP A 107 0.34 -0.74 -23.27
N LYS A 108 0.04 -0.67 -21.97
CA LYS A 108 -1.25 -0.29 -21.42
C LYS A 108 -1.12 0.83 -20.35
N PRO A 109 -0.80 2.07 -20.76
CA PRO A 109 -0.55 3.18 -19.83
C PRO A 109 -1.62 3.46 -18.80
N GLU A 110 -2.89 3.20 -19.12
CA GLU A 110 -4.02 3.44 -18.24
C GLU A 110 -4.01 2.60 -16.97
N MET A 111 -3.21 1.53 -16.91
CA MET A 111 -2.99 0.74 -15.70
C MET A 111 -2.54 1.61 -14.52
N ILE A 112 -1.83 2.71 -14.79
CA ILE A 112 -1.39 3.67 -13.77
C ILE A 112 -2.56 4.28 -12.97
N ASN A 113 -3.76 4.36 -13.56
CA ASN A 113 -4.94 4.90 -12.88
C ASN A 113 -5.37 4.05 -11.69
N VAL A 114 -4.84 2.82 -11.55
CA VAL A 114 -5.05 2.02 -10.33
C VAL A 114 -4.56 2.72 -9.07
N LEU A 115 -3.53 3.58 -9.17
CA LEU A 115 -3.03 4.34 -8.03
C LEU A 115 -4.12 5.25 -7.43
N LYS A 116 -5.05 5.76 -8.22
CA LYS A 116 -6.17 6.57 -7.71
C LYS A 116 -7.15 5.74 -6.87
N GLN A 117 -7.18 4.42 -7.07
CA GLN A 117 -8.12 3.50 -6.43
C GLN A 117 -7.59 2.90 -5.13
N ILE A 118 -6.37 3.25 -4.70
CA ILE A 118 -5.74 2.72 -3.49
C ILE A 118 -5.46 3.83 -2.47
N ALA A 119 -5.23 3.42 -1.24
CA ALA A 119 -4.58 4.24 -0.23
C ALA A 119 -3.10 3.86 -0.14
N PHE A 120 -2.27 4.83 0.20
CA PHE A 120 -0.84 4.69 0.33
C PHE A 120 -0.38 5.52 1.52
N ILE A 121 0.24 4.89 2.52
CA ILE A 121 0.80 5.58 3.69
C ILE A 121 2.24 5.14 3.95
N ASN A 122 2.98 5.99 4.63
CA ASN A 122 4.32 5.71 5.13
C ASN A 122 4.33 5.68 6.66
N ILE A 123 5.25 4.91 7.24
CA ILE A 123 5.48 4.92 8.69
C ILE A 123 6.12 6.24 9.12
N LYS A 124 7.12 6.72 8.38
CA LYS A 124 7.74 8.02 8.61
C LYS A 124 7.00 9.09 7.80
N LYS A 125 6.61 10.17 8.46
CA LYS A 125 5.89 11.31 7.86
C LYS A 125 6.80 12.49 7.54
N GLU A 126 8.10 12.29 7.65
CA GLU A 126 9.13 13.28 7.34
C GLU A 126 9.82 12.84 6.05
N ALA A 127 10.12 13.80 5.18
CA ALA A 127 10.99 13.57 4.05
C ALA A 127 12.40 13.16 4.49
N GLY A 128 13.11 12.41 3.65
CA GLY A 128 14.51 12.07 3.91
C GLY A 128 14.93 10.76 3.27
N GLY A 129 16.25 10.57 3.21
CA GLY A 129 16.90 9.46 2.51
C GLY A 129 16.54 8.08 3.04
N SER A 130 16.82 7.06 2.23
CA SER A 130 16.50 5.65 2.49
C SER A 130 16.90 5.17 3.89
N VAL A 131 15.92 5.05 4.78
CA VAL A 131 16.06 4.48 6.12
C VAL A 131 16.03 2.96 5.99
N SER A 132 17.23 2.38 6.04
CA SER A 132 17.40 0.94 6.20
C SER A 132 17.35 0.51 7.67
N ASP A 133 17.37 1.45 8.63
CA ASP A 133 17.42 1.15 10.07
C ASP A 133 16.01 0.98 10.68
N ASP A 134 15.74 -0.23 11.16
CA ASP A 134 14.50 -0.62 11.82
C ASP A 134 14.25 0.13 13.13
N LYS A 135 15.30 0.59 13.83
CA LYS A 135 15.15 1.40 15.05
C LYS A 135 14.60 2.77 14.75
N ILE A 136 15.14 3.44 13.73
CA ILE A 136 14.63 4.75 13.28
C ILE A 136 13.17 4.60 12.84
N LEU A 137 12.84 3.53 12.10
CA LEU A 137 11.48 3.28 11.65
C LEU A 137 10.52 3.00 12.83
N SER A 138 10.99 2.29 13.85
CA SER A 138 10.23 2.04 15.09
C SER A 138 9.99 3.32 15.89
N GLU A 139 10.96 4.23 15.95
CA GLU A 139 10.81 5.54 16.59
C GLU A 139 9.85 6.44 15.80
N ALA A 140 9.98 6.45 14.48
CA ALA A 140 9.03 7.15 13.60
C ALA A 140 7.61 6.61 13.78
N TYR A 141 7.45 5.28 13.86
CA TYR A 141 6.15 4.67 14.16
C TYR A 141 5.59 5.17 15.48
N LYS A 142 6.38 5.16 16.56
CA LYS A 142 5.93 5.66 17.88
C LYS A 142 5.51 7.12 17.81
N LYS A 143 6.28 7.96 17.11
CA LYS A 143 5.99 9.40 16.92
C LYS A 143 4.68 9.62 16.17
N TYR A 144 4.43 8.87 15.10
CA TYR A 144 3.29 9.05 14.20
C TYR A 144 2.16 8.04 14.40
N ARG A 145 2.21 7.22 15.46
CA ARG A 145 1.31 6.10 15.71
C ARG A 145 -0.16 6.46 15.54
N ASN A 146 -0.59 7.55 16.18
CA ASN A 146 -2.00 7.96 16.14
C ASN A 146 -2.45 8.40 14.74
N ILE A 147 -1.57 9.04 13.98
CA ILE A 147 -1.83 9.43 12.58
C ILE A 147 -1.98 8.17 11.72
N ILE A 148 -1.03 7.24 11.81
CA ILE A 148 -1.02 5.99 11.03
C ILE A 148 -2.26 5.16 11.31
N LEU A 149 -2.59 4.94 12.59
CA LEU A 149 -3.80 4.19 12.99
C LEU A 149 -5.08 4.90 12.54
N SER A 150 -5.11 6.24 12.57
CA SER A 150 -6.25 7.01 12.07
C SER A 150 -6.42 6.87 10.56
N GLN A 151 -5.32 6.84 9.79
CA GLN A 151 -5.35 6.62 8.34
C GLN A 151 -5.81 5.20 7.99
N ILE A 152 -5.33 4.18 8.70
CA ILE A 152 -5.79 2.78 8.55
C ILE A 152 -7.28 2.69 8.85
N LYS A 153 -7.74 3.29 9.95
CA LYS A 153 -9.16 3.31 10.33
C LYS A 153 -10.03 4.05 9.32
N LEU A 154 -9.57 5.20 8.82
CA LEU A 154 -10.29 6.00 7.83
C LEU A 154 -10.44 5.26 6.50
N SER A 155 -9.36 4.66 6.02
CA SER A 155 -9.35 3.91 4.76
C SER A 155 -10.10 2.57 4.86
N ASN A 156 -10.17 1.97 6.06
CA ASN A 156 -10.86 0.71 6.34
C ASN A 156 -10.59 -0.36 5.25
N PRO A 157 -9.32 -0.68 4.98
CA PRO A 157 -8.93 -1.52 3.84
C PRO A 157 -9.39 -2.98 3.99
N ASP A 158 -9.66 -3.61 2.86
CA ASP A 158 -9.83 -5.05 2.71
C ASP A 158 -8.48 -5.77 2.63
N VAL A 159 -7.51 -5.12 1.98
CA VAL A 159 -6.16 -5.66 1.76
C VAL A 159 -5.14 -4.63 2.23
N ILE A 160 -4.26 -5.01 3.16
CA ILE A 160 -3.12 -4.20 3.58
C ILE A 160 -1.83 -4.88 3.13
N ILE A 161 -1.04 -4.20 2.32
CA ILE A 161 0.24 -4.72 1.81
C ILE A 161 1.36 -3.83 2.33
N GLY A 162 2.33 -4.39 3.04
CA GLY A 162 3.48 -3.65 3.56
C GLY A 162 4.80 -4.08 2.96
N GLY A 163 5.65 -3.12 2.63
CA GLY A 163 7.00 -3.35 2.12
C GLY A 163 8.01 -3.63 3.24
N ASN A 164 7.78 -4.68 4.00
CA ASN A 164 8.49 -5.04 5.24
C ASN A 164 8.35 -3.98 6.35
N THR A 165 7.11 -3.65 6.65
CA THR A 165 6.73 -2.55 7.57
C THR A 165 5.60 -2.93 8.53
N LEU A 166 4.85 -4.00 8.23
CA LEU A 166 3.65 -4.31 8.99
C LEU A 166 3.95 -4.79 10.42
N HIS A 167 5.18 -5.26 10.68
CA HIS A 167 5.60 -5.67 12.02
C HIS A 167 5.54 -4.56 13.06
N HIS A 168 5.62 -3.30 12.64
CA HIS A 168 5.41 -2.16 13.54
C HIS A 168 3.93 -1.99 13.96
N LEU A 169 2.98 -2.51 13.17
CA LEU A 169 1.55 -2.33 13.39
C LEU A 169 0.89 -3.46 14.20
N TRP A 170 1.50 -4.64 14.24
CA TRP A 170 0.88 -5.87 14.77
C TRP A 170 0.25 -5.72 16.15
N SER A 171 0.99 -5.19 17.13
CA SER A 171 0.49 -5.03 18.49
C SER A 171 -0.73 -4.12 18.55
N ASP A 172 -0.73 -3.04 17.77
CA ASP A 172 -1.82 -2.04 17.79
C ASP A 172 -3.05 -2.50 17.01
N LEU A 173 -2.87 -3.46 16.10
CA LEU A 173 -3.92 -4.11 15.34
C LEU A 173 -4.39 -5.41 16.00
N GLY A 174 -3.84 -5.79 17.16
CA GLY A 174 -4.20 -7.02 17.87
C GLY A 174 -3.78 -8.30 17.13
N ILE A 175 -2.77 -8.22 16.27
CA ILE A 175 -2.25 -9.34 15.49
C ILE A 175 -1.09 -10.01 16.25
N ASP A 176 -1.24 -11.30 16.55
CA ASP A 176 -0.14 -12.12 17.07
C ASP A 176 0.73 -12.63 15.90
N ASN A 177 2.05 -12.46 16.00
CA ASN A 177 3.02 -12.95 15.01
C ASN A 177 2.88 -14.45 14.72
N LYS A 178 2.36 -15.23 15.67
CA LYS A 178 2.10 -16.68 15.48
C LYS A 178 0.99 -16.96 14.46
N LEU A 179 0.16 -15.97 14.12
CA LEU A 179 -0.89 -16.09 13.11
C LEU A 179 -0.38 -15.85 11.69
N ILE A 180 0.89 -15.45 11.53
CA ILE A 180 1.50 -15.23 10.22
C ILE A 180 1.62 -16.58 9.51
N LYS A 181 0.91 -16.70 8.39
CA LYS A 181 0.99 -17.84 7.48
C LYS A 181 2.00 -17.54 6.39
N PRO A 182 2.89 -18.49 6.03
CA PRO A 182 3.83 -18.29 4.94
C PRO A 182 3.09 -18.22 3.59
N ILE A 183 3.66 -17.47 2.66
CA ILE A 183 3.32 -17.59 1.24
C ILE A 183 4.34 -18.53 0.60
N GLU A 184 3.86 -19.64 0.04
CA GLU A 184 4.72 -20.69 -0.50
C GLU A 184 5.69 -20.16 -1.58
N GLY A 185 6.95 -20.62 -1.52
CA GLY A 185 8.00 -20.21 -2.46
C GLY A 185 8.72 -18.91 -2.12
N PHE A 186 8.26 -18.15 -1.12
CA PHE A 186 8.82 -16.84 -0.77
C PHE A 186 8.93 -16.64 0.73
N ASP A 187 9.98 -15.94 1.19
CA ASP A 187 10.14 -15.58 2.61
C ASP A 187 9.35 -14.29 2.94
N ILE A 188 8.02 -14.42 2.79
CA ILE A 188 6.99 -13.43 3.09
C ILE A 188 5.78 -14.14 3.71
N GLY A 189 4.87 -13.38 4.31
CA GLY A 189 3.71 -13.97 4.97
C GLY A 189 2.48 -13.08 4.98
N TYR A 190 1.36 -13.69 5.36
CA TYR A 190 0.07 -13.01 5.48
C TYR A 190 -0.66 -13.38 6.77
N VAL A 191 -1.57 -12.50 7.19
CA VAL A 191 -2.52 -12.73 8.29
C VAL A 191 -3.92 -12.43 7.76
N ASP A 192 -4.84 -13.35 7.96
CA ASP A 192 -6.26 -13.17 7.66
C ASP A 192 -7.04 -12.97 8.96
N THR A 193 -7.65 -11.79 9.14
CA THR A 193 -8.50 -11.49 10.31
C THR A 193 -9.98 -11.73 10.05
N GLY A 194 -10.34 -12.28 8.89
CA GLY A 194 -11.71 -12.42 8.40
C GLY A 194 -12.14 -11.22 7.56
N ASP A 195 -12.04 -10.00 8.11
CA ASP A 195 -12.50 -8.77 7.45
C ASP A 195 -11.39 -8.07 6.64
N THR A 196 -10.14 -8.32 6.97
CA THR A 196 -8.97 -7.73 6.30
C THR A 196 -7.88 -8.80 6.17
N ILE A 197 -7.21 -8.82 5.02
CA ILE A 197 -5.97 -9.58 4.84
C ILE A 197 -4.76 -8.65 4.85
N PHE A 198 -3.77 -9.02 5.66
CA PHE A 198 -2.50 -8.33 5.80
C PHE A 198 -1.43 -9.15 5.09
N ILE A 199 -0.63 -8.53 4.23
CA ILE A 199 0.43 -9.21 3.46
C ILE A 199 1.73 -8.42 3.67
N ASN A 200 2.68 -8.99 4.40
CA ASN A 200 3.99 -8.38 4.60
C ASN A 200 4.95 -8.91 3.53
N THR A 201 5.29 -8.06 2.57
CA THR A 201 6.12 -8.37 1.40
C THR A 201 7.53 -7.80 1.55
N TYR A 202 8.46 -8.10 0.64
CA TYR A 202 9.65 -7.26 0.52
C TYR A 202 9.27 -5.84 0.07
N HIS A 203 10.20 -4.89 0.22
CA HIS A 203 10.01 -3.53 -0.30
C HIS A 203 9.84 -3.56 -1.84
N PRO A 204 8.88 -2.83 -2.43
CA PRO A 204 8.63 -2.85 -3.87
C PRO A 204 9.86 -2.70 -4.78
N ALA A 205 10.75 -1.74 -4.48
CA ALA A 205 11.98 -1.55 -5.25
C ALA A 205 12.96 -2.74 -5.25
N TYR A 206 12.85 -3.65 -4.27
CA TYR A 206 13.66 -4.87 -4.22
C TYR A 206 13.37 -5.78 -5.43
N PHE A 207 12.11 -5.86 -5.85
CA PHE A 207 11.67 -6.74 -6.94
C PHE A 207 12.35 -6.40 -8.26
N MET A 208 12.42 -5.10 -8.58
CA MET A 208 12.97 -4.63 -9.85
C MET A 208 14.49 -4.77 -9.93
N THR A 209 15.17 -4.89 -8.80
CA THR A 209 16.64 -4.83 -8.72
C THR A 209 17.31 -6.17 -8.42
N LYS A 210 16.59 -7.14 -7.82
CA LYS A 210 17.19 -8.39 -7.33
C LYS A 210 16.56 -9.68 -7.86
N MET A 211 15.41 -9.61 -8.53
CA MET A 211 14.71 -10.80 -9.03
C MET A 211 14.77 -10.88 -10.56
N SER A 212 14.94 -12.10 -11.08
CA SER A 212 14.72 -12.38 -12.51
C SER A 212 13.25 -12.11 -12.87
N GLU A 213 12.97 -11.87 -14.14
CA GLU A 213 11.59 -11.62 -14.58
C GLU A 213 10.64 -12.75 -14.24
N LYS A 214 11.07 -14.01 -14.45
CA LYS A 214 10.32 -15.19 -14.04
C LYS A 214 9.98 -15.18 -12.55
N ASN A 215 10.98 -14.95 -11.70
CA ASN A 215 10.78 -14.93 -10.24
C ASN A 215 9.89 -13.76 -9.80
N ARG A 216 9.92 -12.62 -10.51
CA ARG A 216 9.01 -11.49 -10.25
C ARG A 216 7.56 -11.87 -10.56
N GLY A 217 7.32 -12.54 -11.68
CA GLY A 217 5.98 -13.02 -12.05
C GLY A 217 5.41 -13.98 -11.03
N GLU A 218 6.18 -15.01 -10.65
CA GLU A 218 5.79 -15.98 -9.62
C GLU A 218 5.51 -15.28 -8.27
N TYR A 219 6.32 -14.28 -7.92
CA TYR A 219 6.16 -13.50 -6.69
C TYR A 219 4.87 -12.66 -6.68
N PHE A 220 4.57 -11.96 -7.79
CA PHE A 220 3.33 -11.18 -7.90
C PHE A 220 2.11 -12.09 -7.91
N ASP A 221 2.17 -13.19 -8.65
CA ASP A 221 1.09 -14.18 -8.68
C ASP A 221 0.84 -14.75 -7.28
N ALA A 222 1.88 -15.04 -6.50
CA ALA A 222 1.69 -15.55 -5.13
C ALA A 222 0.94 -14.55 -4.23
N ILE A 223 1.22 -13.25 -4.34
CA ILE A 223 0.47 -12.20 -3.62
C ILE A 223 -0.98 -12.15 -4.11
N VAL A 224 -1.19 -12.07 -5.43
CA VAL A 224 -2.53 -11.94 -6.04
C VAL A 224 -3.39 -13.15 -5.72
N GLN A 225 -2.84 -14.37 -5.82
CA GLN A 225 -3.56 -15.61 -5.48
C GLN A 225 -3.87 -15.70 -3.98
N THR A 226 -3.00 -15.18 -3.11
CA THR A 226 -3.28 -15.12 -1.67
C THR A 226 -4.49 -14.22 -1.39
N VAL A 227 -4.57 -13.04 -2.02
CA VAL A 227 -5.74 -12.16 -1.91
C VAL A 227 -6.98 -12.81 -2.54
N LYS A 228 -6.84 -13.46 -3.70
CA LYS A 228 -7.94 -14.15 -4.39
C LYS A 228 -8.59 -15.21 -3.50
N LYS A 229 -7.78 -16.10 -2.93
CA LYS A 229 -8.25 -17.17 -2.04
C LYS A 229 -9.01 -16.59 -0.85
N TRP A 230 -8.43 -15.58 -0.21
CA TRP A 230 -9.09 -14.85 0.87
C TRP A 230 -10.42 -14.23 0.45
N TYR A 231 -10.46 -13.55 -0.70
CA TYR A 231 -11.65 -12.86 -1.20
C TYR A 231 -12.80 -13.81 -1.49
N PHE A 232 -12.52 -15.01 -2.03
CA PHE A 232 -13.51 -16.03 -2.31
C PHE A 232 -13.79 -16.99 -1.14
N ASN A 233 -13.02 -16.90 -0.05
CA ASN A 233 -13.00 -17.86 1.07
C ASN A 233 -12.61 -19.29 0.60
N GLU A 234 -11.69 -19.39 -0.35
CA GLU A 234 -11.11 -20.66 -0.78
C GLU A 234 -10.11 -21.14 0.29
N LYS A 235 -10.22 -22.41 0.69
CA LYS A 235 -9.33 -23.03 1.69
C LYS A 235 -8.04 -23.53 1.06
#